data_AF-A0A354V1B3-F1
#
_entry.id   AF-A0A354V1B3-F1
#
_cell.length_a   1.000
_cell.length_b   1.000
_cell.length_c   1.000
_cell.angle_alpha   90.00
_cell.angle_beta   90.00
_cell.angle_gamma   90.00
#
_symmetry.space_group_name_H-M   'P 1'
#
loop_
_entity.id
_entity.type
_entity.pdbx_description
1 polymer ?
#
loop_
_entity_poly.entity_id
_entity_poly.type
_entity_poly.pdbx_seq_one_letter_code
_entity_poly.pdbx_strand_id
1 'polypeptide(L)'
;AEAINPYLAFETLEQIRVQTKMKKTAAEVKKNYLKAVGKGIMKVMSKMGISTYQSYCGAQIFDAVGLSSAFVERCFTGTATTIEGVGFAEVAQEAVARHAAAYGDNPIYKGMLDVGGDYAFRLRGEAHAWTPESIAKLQHAVRGNLPSEFHAFTQTINDQSERLLTIRGLMDLKFAPTPVPLDEVEPAKEIVKRFATGAMSFGSISREAHTTLAIAMNRI
;
A
#
# COMPACT_ATOMS: atom_id res chain seq x y z
N ALA A 1 -10.34 -9.80 21.58
CA ALA A 1 -11.49 -8.94 21.96
C ALA A 1 -12.77 -9.70 21.66
N GLU A 2 -13.68 -9.81 22.63
CA GLU A 2 -14.92 -10.59 22.45
C GLU A 2 -16.02 -9.79 21.72
N ALA A 3 -16.00 -8.46 21.85
CA ALA A 3 -16.85 -7.53 21.12
C ALA A 3 -16.12 -6.18 20.91
N ILE A 4 -16.56 -5.40 19.92
CA ILE A 4 -16.03 -4.06 19.62
C ILE A 4 -17.20 -3.11 19.42
N ASN A 5 -17.17 -1.96 20.11
CA ASN A 5 -18.09 -0.85 19.90
C ASN A 5 -17.36 0.29 19.15
N PRO A 6 -17.54 0.44 17.82
CA PRO A 6 -16.89 1.49 17.05
C PRO A 6 -17.65 2.83 17.20
N TYR A 7 -17.74 3.34 18.43
CA TYR A 7 -18.56 4.50 18.78
C TYR A 7 -18.24 5.73 17.93
N LEU A 8 -16.96 6.05 17.72
CA LEU A 8 -16.56 7.22 16.94
C LEU A 8 -16.93 7.08 15.46
N ALA A 9 -16.89 5.87 14.91
CA ALA A 9 -17.36 5.64 13.54
C ALA A 9 -18.88 5.88 13.42
N PHE A 10 -19.66 5.50 14.43
CA PHE A 10 -21.09 5.78 14.45
C PHE A 10 -21.41 7.27 14.53
N GLU A 11 -20.69 8.02 15.36
CA GLU A 11 -20.85 9.49 15.44
C GLU A 11 -20.46 10.16 14.12
N THR A 12 -19.33 9.76 13.52
CA THR A 12 -18.88 10.27 12.21
C THR A 12 -19.92 9.99 11.11
N LEU A 13 -20.50 8.79 11.09
CA LEU A 13 -21.54 8.44 10.11
C LEU A 13 -22.81 9.25 10.30
N GLU A 14 -23.19 9.53 11.53
CA GLU A 14 -24.35 10.38 11.84
C GLU A 14 -24.10 11.83 11.40
N GLN A 15 -22.91 12.36 11.68
CA GLN A 15 -22.50 13.68 11.20
C GLN A 15 -22.54 13.75 9.66
N ILE A 16 -21.99 12.76 8.96
CA ILE A 16 -22.04 12.68 7.49
C ILE A 16 -23.50 12.63 6.99
N ARG A 17 -24.35 11.83 7.63
CA ARG A 17 -25.77 11.69 7.26
C ARG A 17 -26.50 13.03 7.34
N VAL A 18 -26.29 13.79 8.41
CA VAL A 18 -26.89 15.11 8.61
C VAL A 18 -26.35 16.13 7.59
N GLN A 19 -25.02 16.21 7.45
CA GLN A 19 -24.37 17.17 6.53
C GLN A 19 -24.74 16.93 5.06
N THR A 20 -24.83 15.67 4.63
CA THR A 20 -25.19 15.29 3.26
C THR A 20 -26.70 15.25 3.00
N LYS A 21 -27.53 15.54 4.01
CA LYS A 21 -29.00 15.44 3.95
C LYS A 21 -29.47 14.09 3.42
N MET A 22 -28.81 13.01 3.87
CA MET A 22 -29.12 11.66 3.42
C MET A 22 -30.54 11.26 3.85
N LYS A 23 -31.32 10.69 2.92
CA LYS A 23 -32.71 10.25 3.18
C LYS A 23 -32.82 9.08 4.17
N LYS A 24 -31.72 8.41 4.49
CA LYS A 24 -31.69 7.27 5.43
C LYS A 24 -31.77 7.75 6.87
N THR A 25 -32.42 6.96 7.70
CA THR A 25 -32.43 7.14 9.17
C THR A 25 -31.08 6.76 9.77
N ALA A 26 -30.78 7.28 10.97
CA ALA A 26 -29.58 6.92 11.72
C ALA A 26 -29.45 5.40 11.94
N ALA A 27 -30.57 4.73 12.23
CA ALA A 27 -30.62 3.28 12.43
C ALA A 27 -30.25 2.50 11.15
N GLU A 28 -30.73 2.94 9.99
CA GLU A 28 -30.37 2.32 8.71
C GLU A 28 -28.89 2.51 8.37
N VAL A 29 -28.33 3.69 8.63
CA VAL A 29 -26.89 3.96 8.39
C VAL A 29 -26.04 3.05 9.28
N LYS A 30 -26.34 2.97 10.58
CA LYS A 30 -25.66 2.05 11.52
C LYS A 30 -25.78 0.60 11.08
N LYS A 31 -26.99 0.16 10.68
CA LYS A 31 -27.24 -1.20 10.17
C LYS A 31 -26.40 -1.51 8.92
N ASN A 32 -26.28 -0.57 7.99
CA ASN A 32 -25.48 -0.75 6.78
C ASN A 32 -23.99 -0.88 7.09
N TYR A 33 -23.49 -0.04 8.00
CA TYR A 33 -22.10 -0.12 8.45
C TYR A 33 -21.80 -1.46 9.13
N LEU A 34 -22.65 -1.89 10.08
CA LEU A 34 -22.52 -3.19 10.75
C LEU A 34 -22.55 -4.36 9.76
N LYS A 35 -23.46 -4.31 8.77
CA LYS A 35 -23.52 -5.32 7.70
C LYS A 35 -22.23 -5.35 6.87
N ALA A 36 -21.67 -4.18 6.54
CA ALA A 36 -20.44 -4.09 5.77
C ALA A 36 -19.24 -4.62 6.55
N VAL A 37 -19.07 -4.21 7.81
CA VAL A 37 -18.01 -4.71 8.71
C VAL A 37 -18.15 -6.22 8.92
N GLY A 38 -19.35 -6.71 9.19
CA GLY A 38 -19.61 -8.15 9.35
C GLY A 38 -19.23 -8.95 8.10
N LYS A 39 -19.58 -8.47 6.90
CA LYS A 39 -19.10 -9.07 5.64
C LYS A 39 -17.58 -8.98 5.48
N GLY A 40 -16.97 -7.88 5.90
CA GLY A 40 -15.51 -7.71 5.89
C GLY A 40 -14.81 -8.76 6.75
N ILE A 41 -15.28 -8.96 7.98
CA ILE A 41 -14.75 -9.97 8.92
C ILE A 41 -14.89 -11.38 8.31
N MET A 42 -16.08 -11.74 7.82
CA MET A 42 -16.30 -13.04 7.18
C MET A 42 -15.36 -13.26 5.98
N LYS A 43 -15.12 -12.21 5.17
CA LYS A 43 -14.18 -12.27 4.04
C LYS A 43 -12.73 -12.44 4.50
N VAL A 44 -12.31 -11.81 5.59
CA VAL A 44 -10.96 -12.00 6.13
C VAL A 44 -10.78 -13.41 6.65
N MET A 45 -11.74 -13.94 7.42
CA MET A 45 -11.70 -15.31 7.93
C MET A 45 -11.66 -16.35 6.80
N SER A 46 -12.47 -16.16 5.75
CA SER A 46 -12.55 -17.10 4.63
C SER A 46 -11.27 -17.17 3.80
N LYS A 47 -10.40 -16.14 3.83
CA LYS A 47 -9.10 -16.20 3.13
C LYS A 47 -8.19 -17.31 3.66
N MET A 48 -8.38 -17.68 4.93
CA MET A 48 -7.62 -18.74 5.61
C MET A 48 -8.48 -19.99 5.84
N GLY A 49 -9.66 -20.08 5.22
CA GLY A 49 -10.58 -21.21 5.36
C GLY A 49 -11.27 -21.31 6.73
N ILE A 50 -11.24 -20.25 7.56
CA ILE A 50 -11.85 -20.25 8.89
C ILE A 50 -13.35 -19.93 8.77
N SER A 51 -14.19 -20.80 9.32
CA SER A 51 -15.65 -20.70 9.22
C SER A 51 -16.35 -20.23 10.50
N THR A 52 -15.66 -20.23 11.65
CA THR A 52 -16.26 -19.86 12.94
C THR A 52 -15.48 -18.72 13.60
N TYR A 53 -16.22 -17.76 14.17
CA TYR A 53 -15.63 -16.63 14.89
C TYR A 53 -14.81 -17.07 16.11
N GLN A 54 -15.30 -18.09 16.83
CA GLN A 54 -14.63 -18.63 18.01
C GLN A 54 -13.23 -19.16 17.69
N SER A 55 -13.05 -19.85 16.56
CA SER A 55 -11.73 -20.32 16.12
C SER A 55 -10.84 -19.19 15.60
N TYR A 56 -11.42 -18.08 15.13
CA TYR A 56 -10.65 -16.91 14.70
C TYR A 56 -10.15 -16.07 15.89
N CYS A 57 -10.94 -16.01 16.97
CA CYS A 57 -10.60 -15.23 18.16
C CYS A 57 -9.31 -15.74 18.82
N GLY A 58 -8.32 -14.87 18.95
CA GLY A 58 -7.05 -15.19 19.60
C GLY A 58 -6.10 -16.03 18.75
N ALA A 59 -6.50 -16.46 17.54
CA ALA A 59 -5.66 -17.29 16.68
C ALA A 59 -4.49 -16.54 16.02
N GLN A 60 -4.41 -15.21 16.17
CA GLN A 60 -3.31 -14.37 15.67
C GLN A 60 -2.96 -14.62 14.20
N ILE A 61 -3.98 -14.63 13.33
CA ILE A 61 -3.83 -14.90 11.89
C ILE A 61 -3.34 -13.64 11.15
N PHE A 62 -2.16 -13.15 11.55
CA PHE A 62 -1.49 -11.95 11.05
C PHE A 62 0.03 -12.12 11.17
N ASP A 63 0.77 -11.45 10.30
CA ASP A 63 2.22 -11.27 10.43
C ASP A 63 2.51 -9.81 10.77
N ALA A 64 3.42 -9.59 11.71
CA ALA A 64 3.92 -8.26 12.04
C ALA A 64 5.10 -7.90 11.13
N VAL A 65 5.10 -6.65 10.65
CA VAL A 65 6.18 -6.08 9.85
C VAL A 65 6.48 -4.69 10.39
N GLY A 66 7.73 -4.44 10.77
CA GLY A 66 8.16 -3.15 11.32
C GLY A 66 7.85 -2.97 12.81
N LEU A 67 7.53 -4.05 13.54
CA LEU A 67 7.39 -4.04 14.99
C LEU A 67 8.54 -4.81 15.62
N SER A 68 9.13 -4.25 16.67
CA SER A 68 10.21 -4.90 17.42
C SER A 68 9.75 -6.19 18.10
N SER A 69 10.61 -7.22 18.14
CA SER A 69 10.36 -8.48 18.82
C SER A 69 9.96 -8.28 20.28
N ALA A 70 10.61 -7.36 21.00
CA ALA A 70 10.28 -7.08 22.40
C ALA A 70 8.86 -6.53 22.56
N PHE A 71 8.38 -5.71 21.62
CA PHE A 71 7.02 -5.19 21.63
C PHE A 71 6.00 -6.30 21.30
N VAL A 72 6.30 -7.11 20.27
CA VAL A 72 5.45 -8.25 19.89
C VAL A 72 5.34 -9.25 21.03
N GLU A 73 6.45 -9.62 21.67
CA GLU A 73 6.47 -10.56 22.80
C GLU A 73 5.61 -10.06 23.96
N ARG A 74 5.57 -8.75 24.20
CA ARG A 74 4.79 -8.17 25.29
C ARG A 74 3.30 -8.02 24.99
N CYS A 75 2.95 -7.65 23.77
CA CYS A 75 1.58 -7.23 23.39
C CYS A 75 0.83 -8.27 22.55
N PHE A 76 1.55 -9.06 21.76
CA PHE A 76 1.02 -9.96 20.74
C PHE A 76 1.83 -11.28 20.69
N THR A 77 2.18 -11.81 21.88
CA THR A 77 3.02 -13.00 22.07
C THR A 77 2.64 -14.12 21.10
N GLY A 78 3.60 -14.67 20.37
CA GLY A 78 3.37 -15.73 19.37
C GLY A 78 3.12 -15.24 17.93
N THR A 79 2.98 -13.93 17.70
CA THR A 79 2.89 -13.37 16.34
C THR A 79 4.27 -13.35 15.67
N ALA A 80 4.37 -13.78 14.41
CA ALA A 80 5.63 -13.75 13.68
C ALA A 80 6.02 -12.31 13.31
N THR A 81 7.30 -11.97 13.47
CA THR A 81 7.90 -10.71 12.97
C THR A 81 9.26 -11.02 12.35
N THR A 82 9.41 -10.75 11.05
CA THR A 82 10.67 -11.01 10.31
C THR A 82 11.47 -9.73 10.10
N ILE A 83 10.78 -8.60 10.06
CA ILE A 83 11.39 -7.28 9.91
C ILE A 83 11.10 -6.52 11.20
N GLU A 84 12.13 -6.38 12.02
CA GLU A 84 12.12 -5.58 13.24
C GLU A 84 11.79 -4.11 12.94
N GLY A 85 11.40 -3.38 13.98
CA GLY A 85 11.15 -1.94 13.84
C GLY A 85 10.79 -1.29 15.16
N VAL A 86 9.67 -0.58 15.17
CA VAL A 86 9.30 0.31 16.27
C VAL A 86 8.94 -0.44 17.55
N GLY A 87 9.16 0.23 18.70
CA GLY A 87 8.76 -0.24 20.02
C GLY A 87 7.77 0.72 20.67
N PHE A 88 7.67 0.64 22.00
CA PHE A 88 6.75 1.47 22.77
C PHE A 88 7.04 2.97 22.66
N ALA A 89 8.31 3.36 22.59
CA ALA A 89 8.72 4.76 22.58
C ALA A 89 8.24 5.47 21.30
N GLU A 90 8.47 4.85 20.14
CA GLU A 90 8.09 5.40 18.84
C GLU A 90 6.55 5.41 18.68
N VAL A 91 5.87 4.34 19.10
CA VAL A 91 4.40 4.28 19.09
C VAL A 91 3.80 5.38 19.97
N ALA A 92 4.38 5.61 21.15
CA ALA A 92 3.94 6.68 22.05
C ALA A 92 4.20 8.06 21.43
N GLN A 93 5.38 8.27 20.83
CA GLN A 93 5.72 9.52 20.15
C GLN A 93 4.74 9.83 19.02
N GLU A 94 4.40 8.84 18.19
CA GLU A 94 3.44 8.99 17.08
C GLU A 94 2.02 9.30 17.58
N ALA A 95 1.58 8.63 18.66
CA ALA A 95 0.30 8.91 19.30
C ALA A 95 0.23 10.34 19.85
N VAL A 96 1.28 10.80 20.52
CA VAL A 96 1.37 12.17 21.06
C VAL A 96 1.45 13.21 19.94
N ALA A 97 2.17 12.93 18.85
CA ALA A 97 2.23 13.83 17.70
C ALA A 97 0.85 14.04 17.06
N ARG A 98 0.08 12.95 16.85
CA ARG A 98 -1.32 13.05 16.36
C ARG A 98 -2.22 13.81 17.32
N HIS A 99 -2.06 13.57 18.63
CA HIS A 99 -2.80 14.29 19.65
C HIS A 99 -2.48 15.80 19.61
N ALA A 100 -1.20 16.17 19.57
CA ALA A 100 -0.78 17.57 19.48
C ALA A 100 -1.28 18.25 18.20
N ALA A 101 -1.33 17.54 17.07
CA ALA A 101 -1.90 18.06 15.83
C ALA A 101 -3.42 18.31 15.95
N ALA A 102 -4.16 17.38 16.57
CA ALA A 102 -5.61 17.47 16.72
C ALA A 102 -6.06 18.52 17.74
N TYR A 103 -5.28 18.73 18.81
CA TYR A 103 -5.58 19.67 19.90
C TYR A 103 -4.77 20.97 19.84
N GLY A 104 -3.89 21.11 18.84
CA GLY A 104 -3.09 22.31 18.64
C GLY A 104 -3.87 23.44 17.97
N ASP A 105 -3.26 24.62 17.90
CA ASP A 105 -3.89 25.83 17.34
C ASP A 105 -3.88 25.92 15.82
N ASN A 106 -3.72 24.80 15.10
CA ASN A 106 -3.71 24.80 13.64
C ASN A 106 -5.12 25.09 13.09
N PRO A 107 -5.34 26.24 12.42
CA PRO A 107 -6.67 26.61 11.93
C PRO A 107 -7.26 25.64 10.92
N ILE A 108 -6.42 24.91 10.17
CA ILE A 108 -6.85 23.95 9.15
C ILE A 108 -7.63 22.79 9.79
N TYR A 109 -7.13 22.26 10.91
CA TYR A 109 -7.73 21.11 11.58
C TYR A 109 -8.99 21.43 12.37
N LYS A 110 -9.39 22.71 12.46
CA LYS A 110 -10.67 23.10 13.07
C LYS A 110 -11.88 22.65 12.25
N GLY A 111 -11.73 22.45 10.94
CA GLY A 111 -12.85 22.11 10.05
C GLY A 111 -12.55 21.07 8.99
N MET A 112 -11.31 20.62 8.87
CA MET A 112 -10.89 19.68 7.83
C MET A 112 -9.94 18.63 8.38
N LEU A 113 -10.04 17.41 7.85
CA LEU A 113 -9.02 16.38 8.03
C LEU A 113 -7.89 16.58 7.02
N ASP A 114 -6.77 15.90 7.25
CA ASP A 114 -5.71 15.83 6.24
C ASP A 114 -6.24 15.35 4.89
N VAL A 115 -5.59 15.82 3.83
CA VAL A 115 -5.93 15.46 2.45
C VAL A 115 -5.81 13.95 2.21
N GLY A 116 -4.96 13.27 3.00
CA GLY A 116 -4.62 11.86 2.85
C GLY A 116 -3.94 11.57 1.51
N GLY A 117 -3.76 10.30 1.21
CA GLY A 117 -3.18 9.88 -0.06
C GLY A 117 -3.00 8.37 -0.19
N ASP A 118 -3.47 7.59 0.77
CA ASP A 118 -3.15 6.16 0.86
C ASP A 118 -3.66 5.36 -0.34
N TYR A 119 -4.90 5.63 -0.78
CA TYR A 119 -5.54 4.90 -1.88
C TYR A 119 -5.23 5.46 -3.26
N ALA A 120 -4.87 6.75 -3.36
CA ALA A 120 -4.66 7.42 -4.63
C ALA A 120 -3.71 8.60 -4.46
N PHE A 121 -2.84 8.79 -5.47
CA PHE A 121 -1.90 9.90 -5.52
C PHE A 121 -2.61 11.25 -5.37
N ARG A 122 -2.07 12.09 -4.48
CA ARG A 122 -2.45 13.49 -4.30
C ARG A 122 -1.18 14.33 -4.15
N LEU A 123 -1.18 15.54 -4.69
CA LEU A 123 -0.01 16.44 -4.66
C LEU A 123 0.50 16.75 -3.25
N ARG A 124 -0.39 16.77 -2.25
CA ARG A 124 -0.07 17.01 -0.83
C ARG A 124 -0.37 15.78 0.05
N GLY A 125 -0.42 14.60 -0.55
CA GLY A 125 -0.71 13.36 0.14
C GLY A 125 0.54 12.52 0.38
N GLU A 126 0.30 11.25 0.70
CA GLU A 126 1.36 10.24 0.84
C GLU A 126 2.23 10.14 -0.41
N ALA A 127 3.47 9.68 -0.22
CA ALA A 127 4.39 9.42 -1.32
C ALA A 127 3.99 8.14 -2.07
N HIS A 128 3.94 8.21 -3.41
CA HIS A 128 3.65 7.06 -4.28
C HIS A 128 4.84 6.71 -5.15
N ALA A 129 4.94 5.42 -5.48
CA ALA A 129 5.94 4.94 -6.44
C ALA A 129 5.61 5.38 -7.88
N TRP A 130 4.32 5.32 -8.23
CA TRP A 130 3.81 5.82 -9.50
C TRP A 130 3.29 7.25 -9.33
N THR A 131 3.91 8.19 -10.01
CA THR A 131 3.49 9.60 -10.04
C THR A 131 3.18 10.01 -11.48
N PRO A 132 2.41 11.08 -11.71
CA PRO A 132 2.17 11.58 -13.06
C PRO A 132 3.47 11.84 -13.83
N GLU A 133 4.51 12.33 -13.15
CA GLU A 133 5.82 12.57 -13.74
C GLU A 133 6.53 11.27 -14.15
N SER A 134 6.61 10.26 -13.27
CA SER A 134 7.28 9.00 -13.59
C SER A 134 6.56 8.25 -14.72
N ILE A 135 5.23 8.29 -14.74
CA ILE A 135 4.42 7.72 -15.82
C ILE A 135 4.67 8.46 -17.14
N ALA A 136 4.69 9.79 -17.14
CA ALA A 136 4.94 10.58 -18.34
C ALA A 136 6.32 10.27 -18.94
N LYS A 137 7.37 10.27 -18.12
CA LYS A 137 8.74 9.94 -18.54
C LYS A 137 8.82 8.55 -19.18
N LEU A 138 8.21 7.54 -18.55
CA LEU A 138 8.17 6.19 -19.10
C LEU A 138 7.44 6.14 -20.45
N GLN A 139 6.29 6.80 -20.57
CA GLN A 139 5.52 6.85 -21.83
C GLN A 139 6.31 7.55 -22.95
N HIS A 140 6.99 8.65 -22.65
CA HIS A 140 7.82 9.36 -23.62
C HIS A 140 9.03 8.51 -24.05
N ALA A 141 9.69 7.84 -23.11
CA ALA A 141 10.82 6.97 -23.38
C ALA A 141 10.46 5.86 -24.38
N VAL A 142 9.37 5.12 -24.13
CA VAL A 142 8.99 3.98 -24.98
C VAL A 142 8.38 4.40 -26.32
N ARG A 143 7.66 5.53 -26.39
CA ARG A 143 7.08 6.03 -27.66
C ARG A 143 8.12 6.68 -28.56
N GLY A 144 9.07 7.41 -27.97
CA GLY A 144 10.15 8.09 -28.70
C GLY A 144 11.38 7.21 -28.95
N ASN A 145 11.44 6.02 -28.36
CA ASN A 145 12.65 5.19 -28.31
C ASN A 145 13.87 5.98 -27.79
N LEU A 146 13.69 6.67 -26.66
CA LEU A 146 14.67 7.61 -26.09
C LEU A 146 15.31 7.00 -24.82
N PRO A 147 16.54 6.48 -24.88
CA PRO A 147 17.22 5.90 -23.73
C PRO A 147 17.45 6.90 -22.58
N SER A 148 17.67 8.19 -22.89
CA SER A 148 17.85 9.25 -21.90
C SER A 148 16.60 9.45 -21.03
N GLU A 149 15.42 9.41 -21.65
CA GLU A 149 14.14 9.51 -20.93
C GLU A 149 13.87 8.26 -20.08
N PHE A 150 14.28 7.08 -20.57
CA PHE A 150 14.22 5.87 -19.77
C PHE A 150 15.15 5.96 -18.56
N HIS A 151 16.36 6.49 -18.72
CA HIS A 151 17.27 6.71 -17.60
C HIS A 151 16.69 7.69 -16.58
N ALA A 152 16.14 8.82 -17.05
CA ALA A 152 15.45 9.79 -16.19
C ALA A 152 14.27 9.16 -15.44
N PHE A 153 13.48 8.30 -16.09
CA PHE A 153 12.45 7.50 -15.42
C PHE A 153 13.06 6.60 -14.34
N THR A 154 14.08 5.81 -14.66
CA THR A 154 14.69 4.88 -13.69
C THR A 154 15.30 5.60 -12.49
N GLN A 155 15.92 6.77 -12.68
CA GLN A 155 16.38 7.62 -11.58
C GLN A 155 15.21 8.00 -10.67
N THR A 156 14.09 8.50 -11.22
CA THR A 156 12.90 8.84 -10.41
C THR A 156 12.28 7.67 -9.65
N ILE A 157 12.52 6.42 -10.07
CA ILE A 157 12.09 5.20 -9.37
C ILE A 157 13.13 4.71 -8.36
N ASN A 158 14.41 4.85 -8.68
CA ASN A 158 15.51 4.42 -7.81
C ASN A 158 15.71 5.37 -6.63
N ASP A 159 15.58 6.68 -6.84
CA ASP A 159 15.63 7.69 -5.77
C ASP A 159 14.46 7.54 -4.78
N GLN A 160 13.38 6.82 -5.16
CA GLN A 160 12.30 6.48 -4.22
C GLN A 160 12.71 5.49 -3.15
N SER A 161 13.84 4.81 -3.34
CA SER A 161 14.51 4.05 -2.29
C SER A 161 14.86 4.96 -1.11
N GLU A 162 15.21 6.22 -1.36
CA GLU A 162 15.45 7.24 -0.33
C GLU A 162 14.15 7.73 0.35
N ARG A 163 13.02 7.64 -0.36
CA ARG A 163 11.68 7.90 0.20
C ARG A 163 11.12 6.72 1.00
N LEU A 164 11.92 5.66 1.18
CA LEU A 164 11.63 4.49 2.02
C LEU A 164 10.30 3.78 1.68
N LEU A 165 9.88 3.81 0.40
CA LEU A 165 8.60 3.21 -0.04
C LEU A 165 8.62 1.68 -0.13
N THR A 166 9.80 1.07 -0.18
CA THR A 166 9.95 -0.38 -0.36
C THR A 166 11.13 -0.90 0.45
N ILE A 167 11.05 -2.16 0.90
CA ILE A 167 12.13 -2.81 1.65
C ILE A 167 13.43 -2.90 0.83
N ARG A 168 13.34 -3.16 -0.48
CA ARG A 168 14.52 -3.20 -1.36
C ARG A 168 15.27 -1.85 -1.42
N GLY A 169 14.62 -0.75 -1.09
CA GLY A 169 15.25 0.56 -1.04
C GLY A 169 16.18 0.75 0.16
N LEU A 170 16.10 -0.13 1.16
CA LEU A 170 17.01 -0.18 2.31
C LEU A 170 18.29 -0.98 2.02
N MET A 171 18.43 -1.53 0.81
CA MET A 171 19.53 -2.40 0.41
C MET A 171 20.40 -1.69 -0.61
N ASP A 172 21.71 -1.91 -0.53
CA ASP A 172 22.67 -1.45 -1.52
C ASP A 172 23.42 -2.63 -2.16
N LEU A 173 23.87 -2.44 -3.39
CA LEU A 173 24.62 -3.44 -4.12
C LEU A 173 26.10 -3.33 -3.77
N LYS A 174 26.67 -4.41 -3.22
CA LYS A 174 28.12 -4.52 -3.06
C LYS A 174 28.75 -4.92 -4.38
N PHE A 175 29.24 -3.94 -5.12
CA PHE A 175 29.90 -4.16 -6.40
C PHE A 175 31.26 -4.86 -6.25
N ALA A 176 31.66 -5.60 -7.29
CA ALA A 176 33.00 -6.15 -7.39
C ALA A 176 34.04 -5.02 -7.53
N PRO A 177 35.29 -5.20 -7.05
CA PRO A 177 36.33 -4.18 -7.16
C PRO A 177 36.66 -3.81 -8.60
N THR A 178 36.54 -4.77 -9.53
CA THR A 178 36.83 -4.59 -10.95
C THR A 178 35.56 -4.79 -11.75
N PRO A 179 35.08 -3.77 -12.51
CA PRO A 179 33.96 -3.92 -13.43
C PRO A 179 34.30 -4.88 -14.57
N VAL A 180 33.30 -5.61 -15.03
CA VAL A 180 33.40 -6.48 -16.19
C VAL A 180 33.01 -5.70 -17.46
N PRO A 181 33.69 -5.88 -18.61
CA PRO A 181 33.28 -5.30 -19.89
C PRO A 181 31.84 -5.68 -20.27
N LEU A 182 31.08 -4.73 -20.86
CA LEU A 182 29.67 -4.95 -21.16
C LEU A 182 29.43 -6.05 -22.21
N ASP A 183 30.40 -6.28 -23.10
CA ASP A 183 30.39 -7.34 -24.11
C ASP A 183 30.54 -8.76 -23.53
N GLU A 184 31.05 -8.88 -22.30
CA GLU A 184 31.06 -10.15 -21.56
C GLU A 184 29.73 -10.42 -20.83
N VAL A 185 28.86 -9.41 -20.70
CA VAL A 185 27.54 -9.57 -20.07
C VAL A 185 26.60 -10.30 -21.03
N GLU A 186 25.71 -11.12 -20.46
CA GLU A 186 24.69 -11.83 -21.22
C GLU A 186 23.88 -10.86 -22.13
N PRO A 187 23.69 -11.17 -23.42
CA PRO A 187 22.95 -10.30 -24.33
C PRO A 187 21.51 -10.03 -23.87
N ALA A 188 21.02 -8.81 -24.10
CA ALA A 188 19.66 -8.41 -23.73
C ALA A 188 18.58 -9.38 -24.24
N LYS A 189 18.75 -9.92 -25.47
CA LYS A 189 17.84 -10.92 -26.07
C LYS A 189 17.68 -12.22 -25.25
N GLU A 190 18.68 -12.58 -24.46
CA GLU A 190 18.61 -13.76 -23.58
C GLU A 190 18.02 -13.37 -22.21
N ILE A 191 18.39 -12.20 -21.70
CA ILE A 191 17.84 -11.67 -20.44
C ILE A 191 16.33 -11.50 -20.51
N VAL A 192 15.79 -10.94 -21.60
CA VAL A 192 14.34 -10.67 -21.72
C VAL A 192 13.48 -11.93 -21.71
N LYS A 193 14.04 -13.11 -22.01
CA LYS A 193 13.32 -14.40 -21.93
C LYS A 193 12.92 -14.76 -20.49
N ARG A 194 13.54 -14.13 -19.49
CA ARG A 194 13.18 -14.27 -18.07
C ARG A 194 12.01 -13.38 -17.67
N PHE A 195 11.62 -12.42 -18.50
CA PHE A 195 10.52 -11.52 -18.20
C PHE A 195 9.19 -12.18 -18.54
N ALA A 196 8.19 -11.94 -17.69
CA ALA A 196 6.83 -12.37 -17.92
C ALA A 196 5.89 -11.19 -17.69
N THR A 197 4.91 -11.02 -18.57
CA THR A 197 3.77 -10.15 -18.28
C THR A 197 2.84 -10.87 -17.33
N GLY A 198 2.47 -10.24 -16.22
CA GLY A 198 1.53 -10.81 -15.27
C GLY A 198 0.18 -11.18 -15.91
N ALA A 199 -0.47 -12.22 -15.39
CA ALA A 199 -1.77 -12.67 -15.87
C ALA A 199 -2.85 -11.63 -15.57
N MET A 200 -3.26 -10.88 -16.60
CA MET A 200 -4.35 -9.91 -16.53
C MET A 200 -5.53 -10.44 -17.33
N SER A 201 -6.71 -10.51 -16.71
CA SER A 201 -7.89 -11.12 -17.34
C SER A 201 -8.47 -10.23 -18.45
N PHE A 202 -9.03 -10.84 -19.51
CA PHE A 202 -9.81 -10.13 -20.55
C PHE A 202 -11.00 -9.31 -20.02
N GLY A 203 -11.49 -9.59 -18.81
CA GLY A 203 -12.53 -8.79 -18.17
C GLY A 203 -11.99 -7.54 -17.45
N SER A 204 -10.70 -7.55 -17.10
CA SER A 204 -10.04 -6.44 -16.41
C SER A 204 -9.34 -5.44 -17.34
N ILE A 205 -8.96 -5.87 -18.55
CA ILE A 205 -8.31 -5.02 -19.56
C ILE A 205 -8.96 -5.23 -20.93
N SER A 206 -8.84 -4.26 -21.82
CA SER A 206 -9.43 -4.37 -23.16
C SER A 206 -8.76 -5.48 -23.98
N ARG A 207 -9.48 -5.97 -25.00
CA ARG A 207 -8.96 -6.98 -25.92
C ARG A 207 -7.68 -6.48 -26.60
N GLU A 208 -7.66 -5.21 -27.00
CA GLU A 208 -6.53 -4.56 -27.64
C GLU A 208 -5.30 -4.60 -26.73
N ALA A 209 -5.44 -4.19 -25.47
CA ALA A 209 -4.34 -4.23 -24.49
C ALA A 209 -3.83 -5.66 -24.27
N HIS A 210 -4.73 -6.61 -24.08
CA HIS A 210 -4.38 -8.01 -23.87
C HIS A 210 -3.64 -8.60 -25.08
N THR A 211 -4.17 -8.40 -26.29
CA THR A 211 -3.57 -8.92 -27.52
C THR A 211 -2.22 -8.25 -27.80
N THR A 212 -2.06 -6.95 -27.53
CA THR A 212 -0.77 -6.26 -27.65
C THR A 212 0.30 -6.88 -26.77
N LEU A 213 0.00 -7.18 -25.50
CA LEU A 213 0.96 -7.82 -24.60
C LEU A 213 1.36 -9.21 -25.09
N ALA A 214 0.41 -10.03 -25.51
CA ALA A 214 0.68 -11.37 -26.02
C ALA A 214 1.56 -11.34 -27.29
N ILE A 215 1.27 -10.44 -28.23
CA ILE A 215 2.08 -10.26 -29.44
C ILE A 215 3.49 -9.80 -29.08
N ALA A 216 3.64 -8.87 -28.13
CA ALA A 216 4.95 -8.37 -27.70
C ALA A 216 5.80 -9.48 -27.08
N MET A 217 5.25 -10.24 -26.13
CA MET A 217 5.98 -11.31 -25.44
C MET A 217 6.35 -12.48 -26.34
N ASN A 218 5.53 -12.80 -27.35
CA ASN A 218 5.86 -13.86 -28.32
C ASN A 218 6.87 -13.42 -29.40
N ARG A 219 7.16 -12.11 -29.50
CA ARG A 219 8.09 -11.56 -30.50
C ARG A 219 9.52 -11.46 -29.96
N ILE A 220 9.67 -11.26 -28.66
CA ILE A 220 10.95 -11.19 -27.95
C ILE A 220 11.40 -12.57 -27.50
#